data_AF-A0A239IIC3-F1
#
_entry.id   AF-A0A239IIC3-F1
#
_cell.length_a   1.000
_cell.length_b   1.000
_cell.length_c   1.000
_cell.angle_alpha   90.00
_cell.angle_beta   90.00
_cell.angle_gamma   90.00
#
_symmetry.space_group_name_H-M   'P 1'
#
loop_
_entity.id
_entity.type
_entity.pdbx_description
1 polymer ?
#
loop_
_entity_poly.entity_id
_entity_poly.type
_entity_poly.pdbx_seq_one_letter_code
_entity_poly.pdbx_strand_id
1 'polypeptide(L)'
;MSGGVVADSFAAVVADIRLESRTGIHGRWQMSLDRTEFVPGDTGVLEAVTRSGTRLEIPVVAVSVDEEGVVWHMVEKPLAAGTDVVGSRHVAA
;
A
#
# COMPACT_ATOMS: atom_id res chain seq x y z
N MET A 1 -0.25 -29.28 8.62
CA MET A 1 -1.49 -28.50 8.56
C MET A 1 -1.14 -27.17 7.92
N SER A 2 -1.35 -27.05 6.61
CA SER A 2 -1.03 -25.83 5.87
C SER A 2 -2.21 -24.88 6.01
N GLY A 3 -2.20 -24.07 7.07
CA GLY A 3 -3.16 -22.97 7.20
C GLY A 3 -2.86 -21.97 6.10
N GLY A 4 -3.68 -21.98 5.05
CA GLY A 4 -3.61 -20.95 4.02
C GLY A 4 -3.94 -19.62 4.68
N VAL A 5 -2.98 -18.69 4.67
CA VAL A 5 -3.26 -17.28 4.91
C VAL A 5 -4.31 -16.86 3.89
N VAL A 6 -5.54 -16.67 4.35
CA VAL A 6 -6.57 -16.00 3.58
C VAL A 6 -6.14 -14.54 3.54
N ALA A 7 -5.45 -14.16 2.47
CA ALA A 7 -5.16 -12.76 2.22
C ALA A 7 -6.48 -12.11 1.79
N ASP A 8 -7.10 -11.37 2.70
CA ASP A 8 -8.22 -10.50 2.34
C ASP A 8 -7.66 -9.48 1.34
N SER A 9 -8.20 -9.53 0.12
CA SER A 9 -7.79 -8.67 -0.98
C SER A 9 -8.91 -7.73 -1.39
N PHE A 10 -8.55 -6.49 -1.67
CA PHE A 10 -9.48 -5.43 -2.02
C PHE A 10 -8.94 -4.62 -3.20
N ALA A 11 -9.84 -4.07 -4.01
CA ALA A 11 -9.48 -3.17 -5.09
C ALA A 11 -9.58 -1.72 -4.62
N ALA A 12 -8.62 -0.88 -5.03
CA ALA A 12 -8.58 0.53 -4.70
C ALA A 12 -7.84 1.33 -5.78
N VAL A 13 -7.85 2.65 -5.64
CA VAL A 13 -7.13 3.59 -6.50
C VAL A 13 -6.23 4.46 -5.62
N VAL A 14 -5.01 4.70 -6.05
CA VAL A 14 -4.12 5.64 -5.37
C VAL A 14 -4.72 7.03 -5.41
N ALA A 15 -5.01 7.61 -4.25
CA ALA A 15 -5.63 8.91 -4.13
C ALA A 15 -4.58 10.02 -4.07
N ASP A 16 -3.57 9.86 -3.21
CA ASP A 16 -2.50 10.85 -3.02
C ASP A 16 -1.17 10.21 -2.66
N ILE A 17 -0.07 10.93 -2.92
CA ILE A 17 1.29 10.55 -2.56
C ILE A 17 2.07 11.72 -1.96
N ARG A 18 2.81 11.46 -0.90
CA ARG A 18 3.73 12.43 -0.30
C ARG A 18 5.02 11.79 0.16
N LEU A 19 6.12 12.55 0.10
CA LEU A 19 7.41 12.11 0.60
C LEU A 19 7.42 12.30 2.13
N GLU A 20 7.59 11.22 2.87
CA GLU A 20 7.70 11.26 4.34
C GLU A 20 9.14 11.59 4.76
N SER A 21 10.10 10.86 4.20
CA SER A 21 11.51 11.07 4.49
C SER A 21 12.38 10.61 3.32
N ARG A 22 13.60 11.12 3.24
CA ARG A 22 14.59 10.67 2.26
C ARG A 22 15.95 10.55 2.92
N THR A 23 16.54 9.38 2.77
CA THR A 23 17.91 9.09 3.23
C THR A 23 18.75 8.71 2.01
N GLY A 24 19.55 9.66 1.53
CA GLY A 24 20.30 9.49 0.28
C GLY A 24 19.37 9.26 -0.91
N ILE A 25 19.51 8.10 -1.57
CA ILE A 25 18.69 7.70 -2.72
C ILE A 25 17.39 6.99 -2.34
N HIS A 26 17.23 6.60 -1.07
CA HIS A 26 16.03 5.91 -0.59
C HIS A 26 15.03 6.92 -0.05
N GLY A 27 13.87 7.01 -0.72
CA GLY A 27 12.73 7.80 -0.23
C GLY A 27 11.74 6.88 0.45
N ARG A 28 11.27 7.27 1.64
CA ARG A 28 10.06 6.70 2.22
C ARG A 28 8.89 7.60 1.87
N TRP A 29 7.88 6.99 1.28
CA TRP A 29 6.70 7.65 0.76
C TRP A 29 5.48 7.20 1.51
N GLN A 30 4.53 8.10 1.65
CA GLN A 30 3.19 7.81 2.15
C GLN A 30 2.22 7.91 0.98
N MET A 31 1.36 6.91 0.86
CA MET A 31 0.37 6.79 -0.21
C MET A 31 -1.00 6.54 0.39
N SER A 32 -1.98 7.37 0.04
CA SER A 32 -3.37 7.18 0.43
C SER A 32 -4.14 6.51 -0.72
N LEU A 33 -5.24 5.84 -0.38
CA LEU A 33 -6.11 5.16 -1.33
C LEU A 33 -7.53 5.72 -1.21
N ASP A 34 -8.33 5.63 -2.28
CA ASP A 34 -9.75 6.02 -2.27
C ASP A 34 -10.57 5.20 -1.26
N ARG A 35 -10.15 3.95 -1.03
CA ARG A 35 -10.63 3.03 -0.02
C ARG A 35 -9.50 2.10 0.40
N THR A 36 -9.54 1.61 1.62
CA THR A 36 -8.57 0.62 2.08
C THR A 36 -9.15 -0.25 3.18
N GLU A 37 -8.74 -1.51 3.20
CA GLU A 37 -9.00 -2.42 4.33
C GLU A 37 -7.79 -2.51 5.27
N PHE A 38 -6.68 -1.83 4.96
CA PHE A 38 -5.58 -1.70 5.91
C PHE A 38 -5.98 -0.85 7.11
N VAL A 39 -5.60 -1.30 8.31
CA VAL A 39 -5.69 -0.54 9.56
C VAL A 39 -4.29 -0.26 10.12
N PRO A 40 -4.14 0.72 11.02
CA PRO A 40 -2.83 1.00 11.63
C PRO A 40 -2.18 -0.24 12.23
N GLY A 41 -0.90 -0.43 11.92
CA GLY A 41 -0.11 -1.59 12.33
C GLY A 41 -0.09 -2.75 11.32
N ASP A 42 -0.96 -2.73 10.31
CA ASP A 42 -0.92 -3.73 9.25
C ASP A 42 0.31 -3.59 8.34
N THR A 43 0.66 -4.71 7.73
CA THR A 43 1.61 -4.80 6.61
C THR A 43 1.00 -5.62 5.48
N GLY A 44 1.55 -5.53 4.28
CA GLY A 44 1.02 -6.26 3.13
C GLY A 44 1.63 -5.81 1.82
N VAL A 45 0.89 -6.02 0.74
CA VAL A 45 1.34 -5.68 -0.62
C VAL A 45 0.22 -4.96 -1.36
N LEU A 46 0.58 -3.92 -2.11
CA LEU A 46 -0.26 -3.31 -3.13
C LEU A 46 0.28 -3.71 -4.49
N GLU A 47 -0.59 -4.27 -5.31
CA GLU A 47 -0.23 -4.71 -6.65
C GLU A 47 -0.87 -3.81 -7.69
N ALA A 48 -0.10 -3.38 -8.68
CA ALA A 48 -0.61 -2.64 -9.83
C ALA A 48 -0.25 -3.35 -11.12
N VAL A 49 -1.11 -3.25 -12.13
CA VAL A 49 -0.78 -3.70 -13.49
C VAL A 49 -0.54 -2.47 -14.35
N THR A 50 0.65 -2.35 -14.91
CA THR A 50 0.96 -1.25 -15.84
C THR A 50 0.19 -1.41 -17.14
N ARG A 51 0.10 -0.35 -17.94
CA ARG A 51 -0.48 -0.42 -19.30
C ARG A 51 0.21 -1.45 -20.21
N SER A 52 1.47 -1.80 -19.93
CA SER A 52 2.22 -2.84 -20.66
C SER A 52 1.95 -4.26 -20.16
N GLY A 53 1.10 -4.44 -19.14
CA GLY A 53 0.80 -5.73 -18.52
C GLY A 53 1.82 -6.17 -17.47
N THR A 54 2.79 -5.33 -17.11
CA THR A 54 3.76 -5.65 -16.07
C THR A 54 3.10 -5.52 -14.71
N ARG A 55 3.15 -6.58 -13.89
CA ARG A 55 2.71 -6.52 -12.50
C ARG A 55 3.80 -5.89 -11.64
N LEU A 56 3.45 -4.85 -10.92
CA LEU A 56 4.28 -4.21 -9.92
C LEU A 56 3.76 -4.60 -8.54
N GLU A 57 4.64 -5.11 -7.69
CA GLU A 57 4.33 -5.41 -6.30
C GLU A 57 5.02 -4.37 -5.42
N ILE A 58 4.23 -3.66 -4.63
CA ILE A 58 4.66 -2.57 -3.77
C ILE A 58 4.44 -2.98 -2.32
N PRO A 59 5.50 -3.31 -1.57
CA PRO A 59 5.38 -3.66 -0.16
C PRO A 59 4.89 -2.48 0.67
N VAL A 60 3.82 -2.70 1.45
CA VAL A 60 3.36 -1.80 2.50
C VAL A 60 4.06 -2.19 3.78
N VAL A 61 5.03 -1.36 4.18
CA VAL A 61 5.91 -1.63 5.32
C VAL A 61 5.33 -1.13 6.65
N ALA A 62 4.35 -0.22 6.60
CA ALA A 62 3.57 0.20 7.76
C ALA A 62 2.35 0.99 7.28
N VAL A 63 1.34 1.07 8.14
CA VAL A 63 0.14 1.87 7.93
C VAL A 63 -0.08 2.79 9.13
N SER A 64 -0.37 4.06 8.85
CA SER A 64 -0.70 5.07 9.85
C SER A 64 -1.96 5.83 9.46
N VAL A 65 -2.54 6.52 10.43
CA VAL A 65 -3.67 7.44 10.21
C VAL A 65 -3.23 8.80 10.73
N ASP A 66 -3.48 9.86 9.96
CA ASP A 66 -3.20 11.23 10.39
C ASP A 66 -4.35 11.86 11.18
N GLU A 67 -4.19 13.12 11.57
CA GLU A 67 -5.15 13.86 12.38
C GLU A 67 -6.51 14.07 11.67
N GLU A 68 -6.53 14.03 10.34
CA GLU A 68 -7.74 14.17 9.52
C GLU A 68 -8.44 12.82 9.28
N GLY A 69 -7.87 11.72 9.78
CA GLY A 69 -8.41 10.37 9.61
C GLY A 69 -8.00 9.71 8.29
N VAL A 70 -7.07 10.29 7.54
CA VAL A 70 -6.59 9.72 6.27
C VAL A 70 -5.64 8.57 6.56
N VAL A 71 -5.90 7.41 5.93
CA VAL A 71 -5.03 6.24 6.01
C VAL A 71 -3.86 6.38 5.04
N TRP A 72 -2.65 6.33 5.58
CA TRP A 72 -1.39 6.43 4.84
C TRP A 72 -0.64 5.11 4.86
N HIS A 73 -0.35 4.58 3.67
CA HIS A 73 0.45 3.39 3.46
C HIS A 73 1.89 3.81 3.19
N MET A 74 2.81 3.40 4.06
CA MET A 74 4.23 3.66 3.88
C MET A 74 4.84 2.67 2.90
N VAL A 75 5.51 3.19 1.88
CA VAL A 75 6.13 2.43 0.78
C VAL A 75 7.46 3.04 0.37
N GLU A 76 8.37 2.25 -0.24
CA GLU A 76 9.64 2.77 -0.76
C GLU A 76 9.52 3.27 -2.22
N LYS A 77 8.59 2.69 -2.98
CA LYS A 77 8.37 2.99 -4.39
C LYS A 77 6.89 3.33 -4.59
N PRO A 78 6.52 4.62 -4.58
CA PRO A 78 5.13 5.03 -4.69
C PRO A 78 4.61 4.75 -6.10
N LEU A 79 3.32 4.47 -6.19
CA LEU A 79 2.59 4.47 -7.45
C LEU A 79 1.98 5.86 -7.67
N ALA A 80 1.77 6.24 -8.92
CA ALA A 80 1.18 7.54 -9.21
C ALA A 80 -0.29 7.59 -8.75
N ALA A 81 -0.76 8.77 -8.34
CA ALA A 81 -2.19 9.00 -8.12
C ALA A 81 -3.02 8.63 -9.35
N GLY A 82 -4.19 8.03 -9.14
CA GLY A 82 -5.04 7.45 -10.19
C GLY A 82 -4.62 6.04 -10.66
N THR A 83 -3.62 5.41 -10.04
CA THR A 83 -3.25 4.02 -10.35
C THR A 83 -4.19 3.05 -9.66
N ASP A 84 -4.81 2.15 -10.42
CA ASP A 84 -5.57 1.02 -9.89
C ASP A 84 -4.65 0.02 -9.20
N VAL A 85 -5.04 -0.41 -8.00
CA VAL A 85 -4.29 -1.38 -7.20
C VAL A 85 -5.20 -2.47 -6.62
N VAL A 86 -4.61 -3.63 -6.39
CA VAL A 86 -5.17 -4.68 -5.54
C VAL A 86 -4.32 -4.78 -4.28
N GLY A 87 -4.92 -4.50 -3.13
CA GLY A 87 -4.28 -4.65 -1.84
C GLY A 87 -4.46 -6.05 -1.29
N SER A 88 -3.43 -6.58 -0.64
CA SER A 88 -3.46 -7.85 0.10
C SER A 88 -2.81 -7.64 1.46
N ARG A 89 -3.57 -7.87 2.52
CA ARG A 89 -3.10 -7.68 3.90
C ARG A 89 -2.44 -8.93 4.44
N HIS A 90 -1.34 -8.78 5.16
CA HIS A 90 -0.78 -9.88 5.94
C HIS A 90 -1.42 -9.87 7.32
N VAL A 91 -2.21 -10.91 7.62
CA VAL A 91 -2.75 -11.13 8.96
C VAL A 91 -1.71 -11.92 9.74
N ALA A 92 -1.23 -11.38 10.87
CA ALA A 92 -0.44 -12.16 11.81
C ALA A 92 -1.33 -13.29 12.38
N ALA A 93 -0.92 -14.53 12.18
CA ALA A 93 -1.61 -15.72 12.69
C ALA A 93 -1.53 -15.83 14.21
#